data_AF-A0A8H6YBI1-F1
#
_entry.id   AF-A0A8H6YBI1-F1
#
_cell.length_a   1.000
_cell.length_b   1.000
_cell.length_c   1.000
_cell.angle_alpha   90.00
_cell.angle_beta   90.00
_cell.angle_gamma   90.00
#
_symmetry.space_group_name_H-M   'P 1'
#
loop_
_entity.id
_entity.type
_entity.pdbx_description
1 polymer ?
#
loop_
_entity_poly.entity_id
_entity_poly.type
_entity_poly.pdbx_seq_one_letter_code
_entity_poly.pdbx_strand_id
1 'polypeptide(L)'
;MVSSSCCISAAPWLLLLTAVHASARACPAIPSLASYNNTALPDLFTFINGQKVHNLADWACRKQEISTLIQMDELGTLPDPPASMTASFSGSTLTITVSEGGNSITFAPTITYPNTGTAPFPALIGMGGISIPSPAGVAIINFNNEQMAAQDTAASRGQGLFFNLFGSDASAGAMMAWAWAVPRYYGCARANSCRENQHGAGRSLGMLPKRKGRTCCR
;
A
#
# COMPACT_ATOMS: atom_id res chain seq x y z
N MET A 1 46.13 -27.59 -61.96
CA MET A 1 46.03 -28.13 -60.59
C MET A 1 44.62 -27.84 -60.10
N VAL A 2 43.83 -28.90 -59.93
CA VAL A 2 42.42 -28.86 -59.51
C VAL A 2 42.40 -28.77 -57.99
N SER A 3 41.77 -27.75 -57.42
CA SER A 3 41.54 -27.66 -55.98
C SER A 3 40.03 -27.60 -55.72
N SER A 4 39.51 -28.71 -55.21
CA SER A 4 38.15 -28.89 -54.73
C SER A 4 37.89 -28.01 -53.50
N SER A 5 36.83 -27.20 -53.54
CA SER A 5 36.27 -26.53 -52.36
C SER A 5 34.89 -27.12 -52.06
N CYS A 6 34.75 -27.59 -50.83
CA CYS A 6 33.62 -28.32 -50.27
C CYS A 6 32.46 -27.35 -49.95
N CYS A 7 31.26 -27.61 -50.48
CA CYS A 7 30.03 -26.93 -50.09
C CYS A 7 29.43 -27.61 -48.84
N ILE A 8 29.41 -26.92 -47.70
CA ILE A 8 28.65 -27.34 -46.52
C ILE A 8 27.32 -26.56 -46.55
N SER A 9 26.23 -27.27 -46.83
CA SER A 9 24.87 -26.76 -46.74
C SER A 9 24.44 -26.74 -45.27
N ALA A 10 24.26 -25.55 -44.69
CA ALA A 10 23.66 -25.37 -43.37
C ALA A 10 22.16 -25.03 -43.53
N ALA A 11 21.30 -26.01 -43.26
CA ALA A 11 19.87 -25.80 -43.17
C ALA A 11 19.52 -25.01 -41.89
N PRO A 12 18.78 -23.90 -41.96
CA PRO A 12 18.34 -23.18 -40.76
C PRO A 12 17.13 -23.89 -40.17
N TRP A 13 17.33 -24.55 -39.03
CA TRP A 13 16.24 -25.04 -38.20
C TRP A 13 15.55 -23.84 -37.55
N LEU A 14 14.42 -23.45 -38.13
CA LEU A 14 13.54 -22.41 -37.57
C LEU A 14 12.85 -22.97 -36.31
N LEU A 15 13.49 -22.79 -35.15
CA LEU A 15 12.83 -22.99 -33.85
C LEU A 15 11.79 -21.87 -33.67
N LEU A 16 10.54 -22.18 -34.00
CA LEU A 16 9.37 -21.41 -33.59
C LEU A 16 9.24 -21.51 -32.06
N LEU A 17 9.88 -20.60 -31.34
CA LEU A 17 9.53 -20.29 -29.95
C LEU A 17 8.15 -19.64 -29.97
N THR A 18 7.08 -20.43 -29.85
CA THR A 18 5.79 -19.88 -29.44
C THR A 18 5.97 -19.38 -28.02
N ALA A 19 6.13 -18.07 -27.85
CA ALA A 19 6.03 -17.43 -26.57
C ALA A 19 4.64 -17.73 -26.02
N VAL A 20 4.55 -18.68 -25.09
CA VAL A 20 3.35 -18.89 -24.29
C VAL A 20 3.24 -17.65 -23.42
N HIS A 21 2.55 -16.62 -23.92
CA HIS A 21 2.08 -15.54 -23.08
C HIS A 21 1.09 -16.19 -22.10
N ALA A 22 1.57 -16.51 -20.90
CA ALA A 22 0.69 -16.75 -19.77
C ALA A 22 -0.12 -15.47 -19.59
N SER A 23 -1.32 -15.45 -20.17
CA SER A 23 -2.26 -14.35 -20.01
C SER A 23 -2.51 -14.26 -18.50
N ALA A 24 -2.10 -13.15 -17.89
CA ALA A 24 -2.43 -12.88 -16.50
C ALA A 24 -3.96 -12.87 -16.41
N ARG A 25 -4.53 -13.92 -15.82
CA ARG A 25 -5.98 -14.09 -15.74
C ARG A 25 -6.54 -12.90 -14.96
N ALA A 26 -7.36 -12.08 -15.60
CA ALA A 26 -8.02 -10.96 -14.95
C ALA A 26 -8.97 -11.51 -13.87
N CYS A 27 -9.07 -10.81 -12.74
CA CYS A 27 -9.99 -11.18 -11.68
C CYS A 27 -11.45 -11.08 -12.16
N PRO A 28 -12.36 -11.92 -11.65
CA PRO A 28 -13.76 -11.85 -12.00
C PRO A 28 -14.34 -10.46 -11.71
N ALA A 29 -15.23 -9.98 -12.58
CA ALA A 29 -15.97 -8.75 -12.35
C ALA A 29 -17.01 -8.96 -11.26
N ILE A 30 -17.29 -7.91 -10.49
CA ILE A 30 -18.31 -7.90 -9.45
C ILE A 30 -19.67 -7.65 -10.12
N PRO A 31 -20.63 -8.60 -10.09
CA PRO A 31 -22.00 -8.39 -10.55
C PRO A 31 -22.77 -7.42 -9.65
N SER A 32 -23.97 -7.03 -10.09
CA SER A 32 -24.91 -6.26 -9.27
C SER A 32 -25.29 -7.04 -8.00
N LEU A 33 -25.32 -6.34 -6.86
CA LEU A 33 -25.69 -6.89 -5.56
C LEU A 33 -27.20 -6.80 -5.28
N ALA A 34 -28.02 -6.30 -6.21
CA ALA A 34 -29.44 -6.03 -5.97
C ALA A 34 -30.25 -7.25 -5.52
N SER A 35 -29.85 -8.46 -5.92
CA SER A 35 -30.46 -9.73 -5.52
C SER A 35 -29.66 -10.50 -4.47
N TYR A 36 -28.57 -9.93 -3.95
CA TYR A 36 -27.74 -10.59 -2.95
C TYR A 36 -28.53 -10.66 -1.63
N ASN A 37 -28.76 -11.88 -1.16
CA ASN A 37 -29.46 -12.15 0.08
C ASN A 37 -28.79 -13.31 0.81
N ASN A 38 -28.13 -13.00 1.91
CA ASN A 38 -27.51 -13.98 2.79
C ASN A 38 -27.73 -13.52 4.24
N THR A 39 -28.41 -14.35 5.03
CA THR A 39 -28.69 -14.07 6.45
C THR A 39 -27.58 -14.56 7.38
N ALA A 40 -26.62 -15.33 6.85
CA ALA A 40 -25.42 -15.79 7.55
C ALA A 40 -24.19 -14.94 7.17
N LEU A 41 -23.05 -15.24 7.79
CA LEU A 41 -21.78 -14.64 7.38
C LEU A 41 -21.46 -15.05 5.92
N PRO A 42 -21.03 -14.11 5.05
CA PRO A 42 -20.60 -14.42 3.69
C PRO A 42 -19.46 -15.45 3.66
N ASP A 43 -19.55 -16.43 2.76
CA ASP A 43 -18.49 -17.42 2.55
C ASP A 43 -17.24 -16.75 1.98
N LEU A 44 -16.12 -16.83 2.70
CA LEU A 44 -14.84 -16.25 2.29
C LEU A 44 -14.28 -16.94 1.03
N PHE A 45 -14.65 -18.20 0.78
CA PHE A 45 -14.11 -19.03 -0.32
C PHE A 45 -15.06 -19.15 -1.51
N THR A 46 -16.08 -18.29 -1.58
CA THR A 46 -16.98 -18.16 -2.73
C THR A 46 -17.03 -16.70 -3.16
N PHE A 47 -16.72 -16.44 -4.42
CA PHE A 47 -16.92 -15.13 -5.04
C PHE A 47 -18.40 -14.78 -5.07
N ILE A 48 -18.72 -13.50 -5.17
CA ILE A 48 -20.13 -13.05 -5.20
C ILE A 48 -20.90 -13.59 -6.43
N ASN A 49 -20.17 -13.90 -7.52
CA ASN A 49 -20.71 -14.53 -8.72
C ASN A 49 -20.91 -16.06 -8.60
N GLY A 50 -20.65 -16.65 -7.42
CA GLY A 50 -20.78 -18.08 -7.13
C GLY A 50 -19.55 -18.94 -7.43
N GLN A 51 -18.51 -18.40 -8.09
CA GLN A 51 -17.26 -19.15 -8.32
C GLN A 51 -16.57 -19.48 -7.00
N LYS A 52 -15.93 -20.65 -6.92
CA LYS A 52 -15.17 -21.07 -5.74
C LYS A 52 -13.71 -20.61 -5.82
N VAL A 53 -13.13 -20.31 -4.67
CA VAL A 53 -11.70 -20.02 -4.50
C VAL A 53 -10.96 -21.34 -4.34
N HIS A 54 -10.12 -21.71 -5.31
CA HIS A 54 -9.42 -23.00 -5.29
C HIS A 54 -7.93 -22.89 -4.96
N ASN A 55 -7.31 -21.73 -5.20
CA ASN A 55 -5.87 -21.55 -5.07
C ASN A 55 -5.49 -20.11 -4.64
N LEU A 56 -4.19 -19.87 -4.47
CA LEU A 56 -3.67 -18.58 -4.02
C LEU A 56 -3.89 -17.43 -5.03
N ALA A 57 -3.96 -17.73 -6.33
CA ALA A 57 -4.28 -16.72 -7.33
C ALA A 57 -5.75 -16.32 -7.25
N ASP A 58 -6.66 -17.28 -7.08
CA ASP A 58 -8.08 -17.00 -6.82
C ASP A 58 -8.24 -16.20 -5.52
N TRP A 59 -7.48 -16.54 -4.46
CA TRP A 59 -7.50 -15.80 -3.21
C TRP A 59 -7.04 -14.35 -3.37
N ALA A 60 -6.04 -14.09 -4.22
CA ALA A 60 -5.62 -12.72 -4.52
C ALA A 60 -6.78 -11.91 -5.14
N CYS A 61 -7.54 -12.52 -6.07
CA CYS A 61 -8.72 -11.90 -6.65
C CYS A 61 -9.88 -11.77 -5.66
N ARG A 62 -10.12 -12.78 -4.82
CA ARG A 62 -11.17 -12.74 -3.79
C ARG A 62 -10.91 -11.64 -2.77
N LYS A 63 -9.67 -11.42 -2.36
CA LYS A 63 -9.30 -10.29 -1.49
C LYS A 63 -9.60 -8.94 -2.14
N GLN A 64 -9.34 -8.82 -3.44
CA GLN A 64 -9.67 -7.59 -4.18
C GLN A 64 -11.19 -7.40 -4.23
N GLU A 65 -11.96 -8.44 -4.53
CA GLU A 65 -13.42 -8.39 -4.51
C GLU A 65 -13.96 -7.99 -3.14
N ILE A 66 -13.52 -8.64 -2.05
CA ILE A 66 -13.93 -8.30 -0.68
C ILE A 66 -13.58 -6.84 -0.34
N SER A 67 -12.38 -6.38 -0.72
CA SER A 67 -11.96 -5.00 -0.50
C SER A 67 -12.87 -4.00 -1.22
N THR A 68 -13.27 -4.30 -2.46
CA THR A 68 -14.18 -3.45 -3.22
C THR A 68 -15.58 -3.45 -2.60
N LEU A 69 -16.11 -4.61 -2.20
CA LEU A 69 -17.42 -4.72 -1.56
C LEU A 69 -17.47 -3.91 -0.25
N ILE A 70 -16.47 -4.05 0.62
CA ILE A 70 -16.39 -3.30 1.89
C ILE A 70 -16.30 -1.78 1.65
N GLN A 71 -15.58 -1.35 0.61
CA GLN A 71 -15.51 0.07 0.25
C GLN A 71 -16.86 0.60 -0.28
N MET A 72 -17.56 -0.20 -1.09
CA MET A 72 -18.85 0.21 -1.67
C MET A 72 -19.96 0.29 -0.61
N ASP A 73 -20.02 -0.70 0.28
CA ASP A 73 -21.17 -0.88 1.17
C ASP A 73 -20.98 -0.24 2.56
N GLU A 74 -19.74 0.03 2.99
CA GLU A 74 -19.47 0.47 4.37
C GLU A 74 -18.45 1.61 4.48
N LEU A 75 -17.22 1.41 4.00
CA LEU A 75 -16.10 2.29 4.37
C LEU A 75 -15.93 3.52 3.45
N GLY A 76 -16.57 3.51 2.29
CA GLY A 76 -16.32 4.48 1.22
C GLY A 76 -15.04 4.17 0.44
N THR A 77 -14.78 4.99 -0.58
CA THR A 77 -13.67 4.77 -1.52
C THR A 77 -12.32 5.00 -0.82
N LEU A 78 -11.39 4.05 -0.95
CA LEU A 78 -9.97 4.27 -0.64
C LEU A 78 -9.32 4.99 -1.83
N PRO A 79 -8.87 6.25 -1.69
CA PRO A 79 -8.24 6.93 -2.82
C PRO A 79 -6.89 6.32 -3.18
N ASP A 80 -6.52 6.50 -4.45
CA ASP A 80 -5.23 6.12 -4.98
C ASP A 80 -4.04 6.81 -4.27
N PRO A 81 -2.79 6.38 -4.55
CA PRO A 81 -1.61 7.13 -4.17
C PRO A 81 -1.71 8.60 -4.61
N PRO A 82 -1.34 9.56 -3.74
CA PRO A 82 -1.44 10.98 -4.08
C PRO A 82 -0.47 11.34 -5.22
N ALA A 83 -0.78 12.43 -5.91
CA ALA A 83 0.03 12.97 -7.00
C ALA A 83 1.48 13.23 -6.58
N SER A 84 1.71 13.75 -5.37
CA SER A 84 3.06 13.87 -4.81
C SER A 84 3.10 13.74 -3.29
N MET A 85 4.27 13.36 -2.79
CA MET A 85 4.53 13.19 -1.36
C MET A 85 6.01 13.44 -1.08
N THR A 86 6.29 14.27 -0.08
CA THR A 86 7.63 14.53 0.42
C THR A 86 7.70 14.24 1.91
N ALA A 87 8.90 13.95 2.41
CA ALA A 87 9.12 13.81 3.84
C ALA A 87 10.47 14.36 4.26
N SER A 88 10.50 14.93 5.47
CA SER A 88 11.72 15.35 6.14
C SER A 88 11.78 14.73 7.53
N PHE A 89 12.99 14.49 8.01
CA PHE A 89 13.22 13.94 9.35
C PHE A 89 14.14 14.89 10.11
N SER A 90 13.70 15.32 11.29
CA SER A 90 14.47 16.21 12.16
C SER A 90 14.30 15.78 13.62
N GLY A 91 15.40 15.48 14.30
CA GLY A 91 15.39 14.94 15.66
C GLY A 91 14.68 13.59 15.73
N SER A 92 13.49 13.55 16.32
CA SER A 92 12.61 12.38 16.43
C SER A 92 11.29 12.55 15.67
N THR A 93 11.17 13.61 14.86
CA THR A 93 9.94 13.99 14.16
C THR A 93 10.08 13.73 12.66
N LEU A 94 9.20 12.88 12.13
CA LEU A 94 9.02 12.68 10.71
C LEU A 94 7.90 13.62 10.25
N THR A 95 8.19 14.56 9.36
CA THR A 95 7.20 15.45 8.75
C THR A 95 6.90 14.94 7.35
N ILE A 96 5.61 14.73 7.04
CA ILE A 96 5.16 14.27 5.74
C ILE A 96 4.23 15.30 5.15
N THR A 97 4.51 15.72 3.93
CA THR A 97 3.65 16.61 3.15
C THR A 97 3.14 15.86 1.93
N VAL A 98 1.83 15.88 1.74
CA VAL A 98 1.14 15.22 0.63
C VAL A 98 0.36 16.25 -0.16
N SER A 99 0.39 16.15 -1.49
CA SER A 99 -0.37 17.02 -2.38
C SER A 99 -1.16 16.21 -3.41
N GLU A 100 -2.41 16.63 -3.62
CA GLU A 100 -3.39 16.01 -4.52
C GLU A 100 -4.39 17.07 -4.98
N GLY A 101 -4.78 17.06 -6.26
CA GLY A 101 -5.80 17.99 -6.78
C GLY A 101 -5.56 19.49 -6.52
N GLY A 102 -4.31 19.92 -6.34
CA GLY A 102 -3.95 21.30 -5.99
C GLY A 102 -4.03 21.62 -4.48
N ASN A 103 -4.54 20.70 -3.67
CA ASN A 103 -4.56 20.79 -2.21
C ASN A 103 -3.29 20.17 -1.63
N SER A 104 -2.92 20.58 -0.42
CA SER A 104 -1.77 20.01 0.30
C SER A 104 -2.03 19.92 1.79
N ILE A 105 -1.56 18.83 2.39
CA ILE A 105 -1.64 18.60 3.83
C ILE A 105 -0.28 18.19 4.37
N THR A 106 -0.02 18.54 5.62
CA THR A 106 1.18 18.13 6.33
C THR A 106 0.81 17.50 7.65
N PHE A 107 1.40 16.36 7.97
CA PHE A 107 1.22 15.66 9.22
C PHE A 107 2.56 15.08 9.69
N ALA A 108 2.74 15.05 11.01
CA ALA A 108 4.00 14.67 11.62
C ALA A 108 3.79 13.69 12.78
N PRO A 109 3.84 12.37 12.54
CA PRO A 109 3.79 11.41 13.64
C PRO A 109 5.04 11.53 14.51
N THR A 110 4.88 11.24 15.81
CA THR A 110 6.00 11.17 16.74
C THR A 110 6.60 9.77 16.74
N ILE A 111 7.93 9.68 16.80
CA ILE A 111 8.65 8.40 16.84
C ILE A 111 9.37 8.27 18.18
N THR A 112 9.03 7.22 18.93
CA THR A 112 9.73 6.81 20.15
C THR A 112 10.62 5.63 19.82
N TYR A 113 11.94 5.82 19.97
CA TYR A 113 12.91 4.76 19.73
C TYR A 113 13.09 3.90 20.99
N PRO A 114 13.35 2.58 20.84
CA PRO A 114 13.65 1.72 21.96
C PRO A 114 15.03 2.06 22.56
N ASN A 115 15.18 1.84 23.87
CA ASN A 115 16.45 2.05 24.57
C ASN A 115 17.45 0.89 24.38
N THR A 116 17.00 -0.20 23.76
CA THR A 116 17.77 -1.43 23.52
C THR A 116 17.66 -1.87 22.06
N GLY A 117 18.67 -2.59 21.59
CA GLY A 117 18.74 -3.06 20.20
C GLY A 117 19.59 -2.15 19.31
N THR A 118 19.78 -2.57 18.06
CA THR A 118 20.59 -1.85 17.08
C THR A 118 19.71 -1.47 15.90
N ALA A 119 19.83 -0.21 15.45
CA ALA A 119 19.15 0.22 14.24
C ALA A 119 19.63 -0.62 13.02
N PRO A 120 18.75 -0.93 12.06
CA PRO A 120 17.36 -0.50 11.98
C PRO A 120 16.39 -1.20 12.93
N PHE A 121 15.46 -0.43 13.52
CA PHE A 121 14.44 -0.96 14.41
C PHE A 121 13.18 -1.38 13.64
N PRO A 122 12.54 -2.51 14.01
CA PRO A 122 11.14 -2.74 13.67
C PRO A 122 10.27 -1.65 14.30
N ALA A 123 9.09 -1.40 13.72
CA ALA A 123 8.18 -0.38 14.22
C ALA A 123 6.74 -0.86 14.34
N LEU A 124 6.08 -0.35 15.38
CA LEU A 124 4.65 -0.47 15.62
C LEU A 124 4.00 0.90 15.45
N ILE A 125 2.94 0.98 14.64
CA ILE A 125 2.17 2.20 14.46
C ILE A 125 0.97 2.15 15.39
N GLY A 126 0.92 3.06 16.35
CA GLY A 126 -0.22 3.28 17.23
C GLY A 126 -1.20 4.25 16.60
N MET A 127 -2.48 3.88 16.52
CA MET A 127 -3.56 4.76 16.08
C MET A 127 -4.02 5.57 17.29
N GLY A 128 -3.62 6.82 17.40
CA GLY A 128 -3.85 7.69 18.56
C GLY A 128 -2.99 7.34 19.80
N GLY A 129 -2.48 6.13 19.85
CA GLY A 129 -1.59 5.62 20.89
C GLY A 129 -1.43 4.11 20.79
N ILE A 130 -0.83 3.51 21.82
CA ILE A 130 -0.80 2.06 22.00
C ILE A 130 -1.31 1.72 23.41
N SER A 131 -2.10 0.66 23.50
CA SER A 131 -2.63 0.13 24.78
C SER A 131 -2.15 -1.30 25.04
N ILE A 132 -1.08 -1.70 24.36
CA ILE A 132 -0.37 -2.96 24.59
C ILE A 132 1.01 -2.66 25.18
N PRO A 133 1.61 -3.58 25.95
CA PRO A 133 2.97 -3.40 26.45
C PRO A 133 3.94 -3.13 25.30
N SER A 134 4.76 -2.08 25.43
CA SER A 134 5.78 -1.74 24.43
C SER A 134 6.79 -2.89 24.30
N PRO A 135 6.90 -3.53 23.13
CA PRO A 135 7.85 -4.62 22.95
C PRO A 135 9.29 -4.10 22.98
N ALA A 136 10.19 -4.82 23.64
CA ALA A 136 11.60 -4.46 23.68
C ALA A 136 12.20 -4.47 22.25
N GLY A 137 13.01 -3.45 21.93
CA GLY A 137 13.66 -3.33 20.63
C GLY A 137 12.75 -2.89 19.47
N VAL A 138 11.50 -2.50 19.74
CA VAL A 138 10.55 -2.00 18.73
C VAL A 138 10.34 -0.49 18.89
N ALA A 139 10.44 0.26 17.80
CA ALA A 139 10.10 1.69 17.77
C ALA A 139 8.57 1.87 17.72
N ILE A 140 8.06 2.90 18.38
CA ILE A 140 6.63 3.24 18.35
C ILE A 140 6.46 4.51 17.53
N ILE A 141 5.61 4.44 16.51
CA ILE A 141 5.19 5.59 15.71
C ILE A 141 3.77 5.92 16.14
N ASN A 142 3.56 7.07 16.79
CA ASN A 142 2.23 7.50 17.16
C ASN A 142 1.59 8.30 16.03
N PHE A 143 0.54 7.74 15.43
CA PHE A 143 -0.24 8.38 14.39
C PHE A 143 -1.42 9.11 15.01
N ASN A 144 -1.51 10.43 14.79
CA ASN A 144 -2.68 11.21 15.19
C ASN A 144 -3.85 11.00 14.21
N ASN A 145 -4.67 9.97 14.48
CA ASN A 145 -5.83 9.63 13.66
C ASN A 145 -6.91 10.72 13.73
N GLU A 146 -7.12 11.35 14.89
CA GLU A 146 -8.10 12.44 15.06
C GLU A 146 -7.84 13.62 14.13
N GLN A 147 -6.57 14.04 14.02
CA GLN A 147 -6.20 15.11 13.10
C GLN A 147 -6.40 14.70 11.64
N MET A 148 -6.19 13.43 11.31
CA MET A 148 -6.37 12.94 9.94
C MET A 148 -7.84 12.92 9.54
N ALA A 149 -8.70 12.40 10.41
CA ALA A 149 -10.15 12.45 10.28
C ALA A 149 -10.77 12.35 11.67
N ALA A 150 -11.59 13.33 12.03
CA ALA A 150 -12.18 13.45 13.36
C ALA A 150 -13.23 12.36 13.63
N GLN A 151 -13.36 11.95 14.90
CA GLN A 151 -14.32 10.90 15.32
C GLN A 151 -15.18 11.28 16.54
N ASP A 152 -15.24 12.55 16.95
CA ASP A 152 -15.94 12.95 18.18
C ASP A 152 -17.45 12.66 18.15
N THR A 153 -18.11 13.03 17.05
CA THR A 153 -19.57 12.88 16.89
C THR A 153 -19.94 12.65 15.42
N ALA A 154 -21.22 12.40 15.14
CA ALA A 154 -21.72 12.35 13.76
C ALA A 154 -21.48 13.68 13.00
N ALA A 155 -21.44 14.82 13.69
CA ALA A 155 -21.15 16.11 13.09
C ALA A 155 -19.69 16.24 12.62
N SER A 156 -18.78 15.39 13.11
CA SER A 156 -17.37 15.36 12.71
C SER A 156 -17.15 14.79 11.30
N ARG A 157 -18.22 14.32 10.62
CA ARG A 157 -18.14 13.80 9.25
C ARG A 157 -17.52 14.83 8.30
N GLY A 158 -16.54 14.38 7.52
CA GLY A 158 -15.90 15.23 6.51
C GLY A 158 -14.89 16.24 7.09
N GLN A 159 -14.48 16.08 8.35
CA GLN A 159 -13.54 16.99 9.01
C GLN A 159 -12.19 16.31 9.27
N GLY A 160 -11.10 16.99 8.94
CA GLY A 160 -9.73 16.52 9.16
C GLY A 160 -8.83 16.72 7.93
N LEU A 161 -7.54 16.42 8.08
CA LEU A 161 -6.56 16.61 7.00
C LEU A 161 -6.93 15.84 5.73
N PHE A 162 -7.41 14.60 5.84
CA PHE A 162 -7.82 13.83 4.67
C PHE A 162 -8.89 14.57 3.85
N PHE A 163 -9.89 15.13 4.52
CA PHE A 163 -10.99 15.84 3.87
C PHE A 163 -10.59 17.23 3.36
N ASN A 164 -9.57 17.87 3.96
CA ASN A 164 -8.96 19.06 3.36
C ASN A 164 -8.26 18.75 2.02
N LEU A 165 -7.83 17.50 1.82
CA LEU A 165 -7.18 17.06 0.58
C LEU A 165 -8.21 16.64 -0.47
N PHE A 166 -9.20 15.83 -0.08
CA PHE A 166 -10.15 15.17 -0.99
C PHE A 166 -11.56 15.78 -1.03
N GLY A 167 -11.86 16.79 -0.20
CA GLY A 167 -13.19 17.37 -0.04
C GLY A 167 -13.95 16.80 1.16
N SER A 168 -14.81 17.62 1.77
CA SER A 168 -15.61 17.24 2.94
C SER A 168 -16.76 16.27 2.62
N ASP A 169 -17.14 16.20 1.35
CA ASP A 169 -18.17 15.30 0.80
C ASP A 169 -17.61 13.97 0.27
N ALA A 170 -16.30 13.72 0.44
CA ALA A 170 -15.69 12.46 0.06
C ALA A 170 -16.43 11.25 0.68
N SER A 171 -16.58 10.18 -0.13
CA SER A 171 -17.31 8.98 0.29
C SER A 171 -16.64 8.27 1.46
N ALA A 172 -15.31 8.37 1.58
CA ALA A 172 -14.51 7.76 2.63
C ALA A 172 -14.99 8.15 4.04
N GLY A 173 -15.17 7.16 4.90
CA GLY A 173 -15.32 7.36 6.34
C GLY A 173 -13.98 7.67 7.03
N ALA A 174 -14.03 8.03 8.33
CA ALA A 174 -12.83 8.34 9.10
C ALA A 174 -11.83 7.17 9.15
N MET A 175 -12.31 5.93 9.32
CA MET A 175 -11.46 4.74 9.31
C MET A 175 -10.72 4.55 7.97
N MET A 176 -11.39 4.84 6.85
CA MET A 176 -10.78 4.76 5.52
C MET A 176 -9.73 5.87 5.33
N ALA A 177 -10.02 7.09 5.80
CA ALA A 177 -9.08 8.20 5.80
C ALA A 177 -7.80 7.88 6.62
N TRP A 178 -7.96 7.25 7.79
CA TRP A 178 -6.83 6.79 8.60
C TRP A 178 -6.01 5.71 7.89
N ALA A 179 -6.68 4.70 7.34
CA ALA A 179 -6.05 3.62 6.57
C ALA A 179 -5.32 4.15 5.33
N TRP A 180 -5.84 5.22 4.71
CA TRP A 180 -5.16 5.90 3.62
C TRP A 180 -3.86 6.56 4.09
N ALA A 181 -3.83 7.21 5.25
CA ALA A 181 -2.63 7.88 5.74
C ALA A 181 -1.48 6.92 6.11
N VAL A 182 -1.79 5.78 6.73
CA VAL A 182 -0.76 4.87 7.30
C VAL A 182 0.31 4.42 6.31
N PRO A 183 0.00 3.97 5.07
CA PRO A 183 1.02 3.60 4.08
C PRO A 183 1.99 4.73 3.70
N ARG A 184 1.59 6.00 3.86
CA ARG A 184 2.44 7.15 3.52
C ARG A 184 3.63 7.27 4.49
N TYR A 185 3.50 6.77 5.72
CA TYR A 185 4.64 6.61 6.64
C TYR A 185 5.72 5.70 6.08
N TYR A 186 5.34 4.54 5.56
CA TYR A 186 6.27 3.55 5.02
C TYR A 186 6.90 3.99 3.70
N GLY A 187 6.11 4.60 2.80
CA GLY A 187 6.61 5.11 1.52
C GLY A 187 7.75 6.11 1.71
N CYS A 188 7.58 7.04 2.66
CA CYS A 188 8.58 8.03 3.02
C CYS A 188 9.79 7.45 3.76
N ALA A 189 9.60 6.57 4.75
CA ALA A 189 10.70 5.91 5.45
C ALA A 189 11.63 5.18 4.47
N ARG A 190 11.05 4.50 3.47
CA ARG A 190 11.81 3.85 2.40
C ARG A 190 12.56 4.84 1.53
N ALA A 191 11.96 5.96 1.15
CA ALA A 191 12.63 7.00 0.36
C ALA A 191 13.79 7.66 1.13
N ASN A 192 13.61 7.96 2.42
CA ASN A 192 14.64 8.55 3.27
C ASN A 192 15.80 7.58 3.55
N SER A 193 15.51 6.29 3.79
CA SER A 193 16.56 5.25 3.90
C SER A 193 17.39 5.10 2.62
N CYS A 194 16.82 5.45 1.46
CA CYS A 194 17.54 5.46 0.19
C CYS A 194 18.42 6.73 0.02
N ARG A 195 18.06 7.86 0.63
CA ARG A 195 18.91 9.09 0.64
C ARG A 195 20.04 9.01 1.66
N GLU A 196 19.79 8.47 2.85
CA GLU A 196 20.80 8.40 3.91
C GLU A 196 21.94 7.41 3.59
N ASN A 197 21.63 6.34 2.86
CA ASN A 197 22.63 5.43 2.31
C ASN A 197 23.59 6.08 1.28
N GLN A 198 23.38 7.34 0.90
CA GLN A 198 24.34 8.11 0.10
C GLN A 198 25.23 9.06 0.92
N HIS A 199 24.92 9.30 2.21
CA HIS A 199 25.61 10.33 3.02
C HIS A 199 26.09 9.89 4.40
N GLY A 200 25.89 8.64 4.83
CA GLY A 200 26.54 8.09 6.02
C GLY A 200 25.77 8.26 7.33
N ALA A 201 25.52 7.10 7.97
CA ALA A 201 25.19 6.82 9.38
C ALA A 201 24.35 7.83 10.20
N GLY A 202 23.06 7.56 10.38
CA GLY A 202 22.25 8.18 11.44
C GLY A 202 20.79 7.68 11.60
N ARG A 203 20.60 6.49 12.19
CA ARG A 203 19.29 5.99 12.72
C ARG A 203 18.16 5.84 11.69
N SER A 204 18.28 4.85 10.81
CA SER A 204 17.22 4.49 9.84
C SER A 204 16.23 3.46 10.40
N LEU A 205 14.92 3.64 10.14
CA LEU A 205 13.90 2.58 10.24
C LEU A 205 14.02 1.66 9.02
N GLY A 206 14.53 0.46 9.23
CA GLY A 206 14.67 -0.55 8.19
C GLY A 206 13.43 -1.41 8.15
N MET A 207 12.64 -1.29 7.09
CA MET A 207 11.50 -2.18 6.88
C MET A 207 11.48 -2.73 5.45
N LEU A 208 11.72 -4.04 5.37
CA LEU A 208 11.57 -5.00 4.27
C LEU A 208 12.37 -4.78 2.95
N PRO A 209 12.83 -5.87 2.31
CA PRO A 209 13.65 -5.80 1.10
C PRO A 209 12.86 -5.31 -0.12
N LYS A 210 13.60 -4.79 -1.11
CA LYS A 210 13.06 -4.16 -2.32
C LYS A 210 12.04 -5.05 -3.06
N ARG A 211 10.81 -4.55 -3.25
CA ARG A 211 10.01 -4.96 -4.43
C ARG A 211 10.61 -4.30 -5.66
N LYS A 212 11.11 -5.09 -6.62
CA LYS A 212 11.51 -4.63 -7.95
C LYS A 212 10.35 -3.85 -8.60
N GLY A 213 10.64 -2.68 -9.18
CA GLY A 213 9.73 -2.00 -10.11
C GLY A 213 8.93 -0.79 -9.60
N ARG A 214 9.14 -0.30 -8.36
CA ARG A 214 8.56 0.99 -7.94
C ARG A 214 9.66 2.04 -7.80
N THR A 215 9.66 2.99 -8.73
CA THR A 215 10.48 4.19 -8.72
C THR A 215 10.26 4.92 -7.39
N CYS A 216 11.32 5.13 -6.63
CA CYS A 216 11.30 6.08 -5.52
C CYS A 216 11.08 7.49 -6.08
N CYS A 217 10.36 8.30 -5.29
CA CYS A 217 10.02 9.70 -5.50
C CYS A 217 10.96 10.45 -6.44
N ARG A 218 10.40 11.10 -7.46
CA ARG A 218 11.04 12.25 -8.08
C ARG A 218 10.73 13.49 -7.25
#